data_AF-A0A9E8N9X5-F1
#
_entry.id   AF-A0A9E8N9X5-F1
#
_cell.length_a   1.000
_cell.length_b   1.000
_cell.length_c   1.000
_cell.angle_alpha   90.00
_cell.angle_beta   90.00
_cell.angle_gamma   90.00
#
_symmetry.space_group_name_H-M   'P 1'
#
loop_
_entity.id
_entity.type
_entity.pdbx_description
1 polymer ?
#
loop_
_entity_poly.entity_id
_entity_poly.type
_entity_poly.pdbx_seq_one_letter_code
_entity_poly.pdbx_strand_id
1 'polypeptide(L)'
;MENQEEVSNKDIKRRDFIKAGALAAGSFMIVPRHVLGKGFIPPSDKLNIAAVGCGGKADVNIRLAYNNGAENFVALCDVDDRQSEKYRKQFPNAPYYKDYRKMLEKEAKNIDAVIVTTPDHMHFPVAMAAIELGKHVYVEKPLTKDIWEARNLTLAAKKYKVVTQMGNQGSSSDGTRQTEALVQSGVLGDVHTIEVWTDRPVWPQGVKSPRDKGESQPVPAGVDWDLWLGTAPKRDYHEAYMPFRWRGYWDFGTGALGDMGCHFIDVPFRAMKLGYPTSVECSVGSVYSDFFQQAFFDDVCPPSANIHLKFASKTPGKEISFNWYDGGMRPQLPDGCDYKRVFGSVDGGMLFIGTKGILSAEMFGENPKLWPEKKFETVRIATKPRALVPGSWEGHQQQFVQACKKGYGTYTSSSFEESGPLTEIVLMGNLAVRSYLYRESKADGKGVNFPGRQKLIWDGANMKITNFDIANQFVKREYRTGW
;
A
#
# COMPACT_ATOMS: atom_id res chain seq x y z
N MET A 1 -9.42 60.44 76.42
CA MET A 1 -8.64 61.15 75.38
C MET A 1 -8.03 60.09 74.50
N GLU A 2 -8.52 60.05 73.26
CA GLU A 2 -8.14 59.30 72.05
C GLU A 2 -7.39 57.96 72.11
N ASN A 3 -8.02 56.99 71.41
CA ASN A 3 -7.62 55.63 71.11
C ASN A 3 -6.44 55.56 70.12
N GLN A 4 -5.48 54.68 70.38
CA GLN A 4 -4.79 53.90 69.35
C GLN A 4 -4.54 52.49 69.91
N GLU A 5 -5.23 51.47 69.37
CA GLU A 5 -4.95 50.06 69.63
C GLU A 5 -3.85 49.56 68.68
N GLU A 6 -2.86 48.89 69.27
CA GLU A 6 -1.83 48.11 68.62
C GLU A 6 -2.41 46.95 67.80
N VAL A 7 -1.84 46.71 66.61
CA VAL A 7 -1.96 45.40 65.94
C VAL A 7 -0.58 44.75 65.88
N SER A 8 -0.47 43.67 66.66
CA SER A 8 0.68 42.77 66.77
C SER A 8 0.99 42.04 65.45
N ASN A 9 2.28 41.96 65.14
CA ASN A 9 2.91 41.28 64.02
C ASN A 9 2.72 39.74 64.06
N LYS A 10 2.52 39.07 62.92
CA LYS A 10 2.67 37.61 62.82
C LYS A 10 3.61 37.24 61.67
N ASP A 11 4.76 36.72 62.08
CA ASP A 11 5.83 36.17 61.24
C ASP A 11 5.34 35.10 60.26
N ILE A 12 5.53 35.37 58.96
CA ILE A 12 5.41 34.36 57.90
C ILE A 12 6.63 33.46 57.97
N LYS A 13 6.44 32.21 58.41
CA LYS A 13 7.52 31.23 58.52
C LYS A 13 7.98 30.80 57.12
N ARG A 14 9.29 30.79 56.88
CA ARG A 14 9.99 30.28 55.66
C ARG A 14 9.50 28.91 55.13
N ARG A 15 8.78 28.14 55.95
CA ARG A 15 8.17 26.84 55.59
C ARG A 15 6.92 26.96 54.70
N ASP A 16 6.24 28.11 54.73
CA ASP A 16 5.03 28.34 53.91
C ASP A 16 5.39 28.79 52.48
N PHE A 17 6.56 29.42 52.30
CA PHE A 17 7.08 29.81 50.98
C PHE A 17 7.52 28.59 50.13
N ILE A 18 8.10 27.56 50.76
CA ILE A 18 8.49 26.32 50.05
C ILE A 18 7.25 25.49 49.66
N LYS A 19 6.16 25.54 50.44
CA LYS A 19 4.88 24.92 50.06
C LYS A 19 4.20 25.62 48.87
N ALA A 20 4.36 26.94 48.74
CA ALA A 20 3.87 27.68 47.58
C ALA A 20 4.71 27.44 46.31
N GLY A 21 6.03 27.22 46.44
CA GLY A 21 6.92 26.93 45.32
C GLY A 21 6.78 25.53 44.72
N ALA A 22 6.33 24.53 45.50
CA ALA A 22 6.19 23.14 45.04
C ALA A 22 4.96 22.90 44.15
N LEU A 23 3.99 23.84 44.10
CA LEU A 23 2.81 23.76 43.23
C LEU A 23 3.01 24.38 41.83
N ALA A 24 4.12 25.09 41.60
CA ALA A 24 4.39 25.79 40.34
C ALA A 24 5.19 24.97 39.31
N ALA A 25 5.73 23.80 39.68
CA ALA A 25 6.58 22.98 38.79
C ALA A 25 5.94 21.65 38.34
N GLY A 26 4.64 21.41 38.63
CA GLY A 26 4.03 20.08 38.45
C GLY A 26 2.57 20.06 37.99
N SER A 27 2.00 21.18 37.54
CA SER A 27 0.65 21.18 36.98
C SER A 27 0.69 20.99 35.47
N PHE A 28 0.59 19.73 35.01
CA PHE A 28 -0.11 19.47 33.76
C PHE A 28 -1.51 20.07 33.91
N MET A 29 -1.77 21.23 33.31
CA MET A 29 -3.13 21.75 33.24
C MET A 29 -3.92 20.80 32.33
N ILE A 30 -4.59 19.83 32.93
CA ILE A 30 -5.69 19.14 32.28
C ILE A 30 -6.82 20.17 32.20
N VAL A 31 -6.80 20.97 31.14
CA VAL A 31 -7.87 21.93 30.84
C VAL A 31 -9.11 21.11 30.42
N PRO A 32 -10.23 21.18 31.14
CA PRO A 32 -11.43 20.45 30.77
C PRO A 32 -11.89 20.81 29.36
N ARG A 33 -12.34 19.80 28.58
CA ARG A 33 -12.72 19.93 27.16
C ARG A 33 -13.76 21.02 26.85
N HIS A 34 -14.54 21.44 27.85
CA HIS A 34 -15.53 22.51 27.71
C HIS A 34 -14.95 23.93 27.79
N VAL A 35 -13.71 24.11 28.27
CA VAL A 35 -13.08 25.44 28.46
C VAL A 35 -12.47 25.99 27.17
N LEU A 36 -12.16 25.12 26.19
CA LEU A 36 -11.49 25.50 24.96
C LEU A 36 -12.42 26.03 23.85
N GLY A 37 -13.72 26.19 24.13
CA GLY A 37 -14.71 26.68 23.16
C GLY A 37 -15.08 25.61 22.11
N LYS A 38 -16.24 25.79 21.46
CA LYS A 38 -16.66 24.90 20.36
C LYS A 38 -15.73 25.11 19.16
N GLY A 39 -15.02 24.06 18.75
CA GLY A 39 -14.15 24.06 17.56
C GLY A 39 -12.64 24.01 17.84
N PHE A 40 -12.20 24.04 19.10
CA PHE A 40 -10.79 23.90 19.45
C PHE A 40 -10.45 22.44 19.81
N ILE A 41 -9.50 21.84 19.09
CA ILE A 41 -8.94 20.52 19.42
C ILE A 41 -7.72 20.77 20.34
N PRO A 42 -7.73 20.29 21.60
CA PRO A 42 -6.58 20.42 22.49
C PRO A 42 -5.30 19.89 21.83
N PRO A 43 -4.12 20.50 22.05
CA PRO A 43 -2.87 20.00 21.48
C PRO A 43 -2.59 18.52 21.81
N SER A 44 -3.00 18.02 22.99
CA SER A 44 -2.89 16.61 23.39
C SER A 44 -3.76 15.65 22.58
N ASP A 45 -4.79 16.16 21.91
CA ASP A 45 -5.75 15.37 21.13
C ASP A 45 -5.40 15.38 19.63
N LYS A 46 -4.31 16.06 19.24
CA LYS A 46 -3.77 16.04 17.88
C LYS A 46 -2.76 14.92 17.72
N LEU A 47 -2.75 14.30 16.55
CA LEU A 47 -1.75 13.32 16.16
C LEU A 47 -0.53 14.04 15.58
N ASN A 48 0.66 13.72 16.08
CA ASN A 48 1.92 14.18 15.51
C ASN A 48 2.43 13.19 14.45
N ILE A 49 2.44 13.64 13.20
CA ILE A 49 2.72 12.81 12.03
C ILE A 49 4.07 13.19 11.42
N ALA A 50 4.89 12.19 11.10
CA ALA A 50 6.04 12.36 10.21
C ALA A 50 5.70 11.90 8.79
N ALA A 51 6.18 12.62 7.77
CA ALA A 51 6.08 12.20 6.37
C ALA A 51 7.43 11.72 5.85
N VAL A 52 7.48 10.53 5.24
CA VAL A 52 8.65 10.00 4.53
C VAL A 52 8.27 9.78 3.06
N GLY A 53 8.90 10.55 2.18
CA GLY A 53 8.40 10.86 0.85
C GLY A 53 7.41 12.02 0.94
N CYS A 54 7.69 13.12 0.25
CA CYS A 54 6.92 14.36 0.30
C CYS A 54 6.49 14.86 -1.08
N GLY A 55 6.62 14.04 -2.12
CA GLY A 55 6.15 14.36 -3.47
C GLY A 55 5.06 13.42 -3.98
N GLY A 56 4.46 13.79 -5.12
CA GLY A 56 3.51 12.94 -5.85
C GLY A 56 2.32 12.55 -4.98
N LYS A 57 2.22 11.27 -4.59
CA LYS A 57 1.08 10.75 -3.83
C LYS A 57 0.94 11.38 -2.44
N ALA A 58 2.06 11.85 -1.86
CA ALA A 58 2.07 12.66 -0.64
C ALA A 58 1.09 13.85 -0.70
N ASP A 59 0.83 14.41 -1.89
CA ASP A 59 -0.13 15.50 -2.09
C ASP A 59 -1.53 15.19 -1.58
N VAL A 60 -1.94 13.93 -1.72
CA VAL A 60 -3.21 13.44 -1.22
C VAL A 60 -3.08 13.03 0.24
N ASN A 61 -2.05 12.25 0.58
CA ASN A 61 -1.90 11.68 1.92
C ASN A 61 -1.72 12.73 3.00
N ILE A 62 -0.79 13.67 2.79
CA ILE A 62 -0.49 14.73 3.76
C ILE A 62 -1.69 15.65 3.89
N ARG A 63 -2.32 16.05 2.78
CA ARG A 63 -3.50 16.94 2.82
C ARG A 63 -4.66 16.33 3.59
N LEU A 64 -5.01 15.09 3.29
CA LEU A 64 -6.15 14.41 3.92
C LEU A 64 -5.86 14.04 5.39
N ALA A 65 -4.62 13.65 5.71
CA ALA A 65 -4.23 13.40 7.10
C ALA A 65 -4.14 14.69 7.92
N TYR A 66 -3.60 15.78 7.37
CA TYR A 66 -3.50 17.09 8.03
C TYR A 66 -4.88 17.67 8.37
N ASN A 67 -5.85 17.42 7.48
CA ASN A 67 -7.26 17.77 7.65
C ASN A 67 -7.45 19.22 8.16
N ASN A 68 -6.90 20.18 7.40
CA ASN A 68 -6.98 21.61 7.69
C ASN A 68 -6.46 22.01 9.09
N GLY A 69 -5.44 21.33 9.61
CA GLY A 69 -4.81 21.64 10.90
C GLY A 69 -5.43 20.92 12.09
N ALA A 70 -6.31 19.94 11.84
CA ALA A 70 -6.78 19.04 12.88
C ALA A 70 -5.64 18.17 13.43
N GLU A 71 -4.63 17.86 12.61
CA GLU A 71 -3.44 17.11 12.98
C GLU A 71 -2.16 17.92 12.71
N ASN A 72 -1.02 17.44 13.24
CA ASN A 72 0.27 18.10 13.08
C ASN A 72 1.19 17.28 12.18
N PHE A 73 1.94 17.95 11.30
CA PHE A 73 3.14 17.38 10.68
C PHE A 73 4.36 17.91 11.42
N VAL A 74 5.09 17.03 12.10
CA VAL A 74 6.17 17.38 13.02
C VAL A 74 7.56 17.05 12.48
N ALA A 75 7.66 16.27 11.42
CA ALA A 75 8.92 15.99 10.74
C ALA A 75 8.65 15.66 9.26
N LEU A 76 9.55 16.10 8.38
CA LEU A 76 9.50 15.82 6.94
C LEU A 76 10.79 15.12 6.52
N CYS A 77 10.66 14.10 5.66
CA CYS A 77 11.80 13.39 5.10
C CYS A 77 11.62 13.16 3.61
N ASP A 78 12.55 13.63 2.80
CA ASP A 78 12.61 13.31 1.36
C ASP A 78 14.07 13.35 0.89
N VAL A 79 14.47 12.39 0.06
CA VAL A 79 15.81 12.35 -0.55
C VAL A 79 15.96 13.38 -1.67
N ASP A 80 14.85 13.93 -2.17
CA ASP A 80 14.79 14.95 -3.21
C ASP A 80 14.23 16.26 -2.65
N ASP A 81 15.12 17.25 -2.48
CA ASP A 81 14.75 18.59 -1.97
C ASP A 81 13.63 19.24 -2.79
N ARG A 82 13.56 18.93 -4.10
CA ARG A 82 12.59 19.52 -5.04
C ARG A 82 11.18 19.00 -4.77
N GLN A 83 11.05 17.72 -4.40
CA GLN A 83 9.78 17.08 -4.12
C GLN A 83 9.17 17.56 -2.80
N SER A 84 10.01 17.91 -1.81
CA SER A 84 9.55 18.35 -0.48
C SER A 84 9.22 19.83 -0.38
N GLU A 85 9.55 20.65 -1.39
CA GLU A 85 9.52 22.12 -1.30
C GLU A 85 8.17 22.66 -0.81
N LYS A 86 7.07 22.18 -1.38
CA LYS A 86 5.70 22.55 -1.01
C LYS A 86 5.44 22.35 0.48
N TYR A 87 5.83 21.20 1.02
CA TYR A 87 5.54 20.84 2.40
C TYR A 87 6.48 21.48 3.41
N ARG A 88 7.74 21.76 3.03
CA ARG A 88 8.62 22.59 3.85
C ARG A 88 8.07 24.03 3.98
N LYS A 89 7.47 24.57 2.91
CA LYS A 89 6.79 25.89 2.98
C LYS A 89 5.51 25.84 3.80
N GLN A 90 4.71 24.77 3.66
CA GLN A 90 3.46 24.60 4.40
C GLN A 90 3.69 24.36 5.90
N PHE A 91 4.77 23.64 6.25
CA PHE A 91 5.14 23.29 7.62
C PHE A 91 6.55 23.80 7.95
N PRO A 92 6.74 25.13 8.04
CA PRO A 92 8.08 25.72 8.19
C PRO A 92 8.78 25.36 9.51
N ASN A 93 8.01 24.91 10.51
CA ASN A 93 8.53 24.50 11.81
C ASN A 93 8.82 22.99 11.90
N ALA A 94 8.45 22.20 10.89
CA ALA A 94 8.76 20.78 10.87
C ALA A 94 10.22 20.58 10.41
N PRO A 95 11.12 20.03 11.24
CA PRO A 95 12.48 19.72 10.80
C PRO A 95 12.48 18.80 9.58
N TYR A 96 13.38 19.09 8.65
CA TYR A 96 13.51 18.39 7.38
C TYR A 96 14.78 17.56 7.33
N TYR A 97 14.64 16.33 6.83
CA TYR A 97 15.70 15.32 6.75
C TYR A 97 15.74 14.69 5.35
N LYS A 98 16.91 14.19 4.94
CA LYS A 98 17.02 13.32 3.75
C LYS A 98 16.97 11.84 4.09
N ASP A 99 17.47 11.48 5.28
CA ASP A 99 17.56 10.11 5.75
C ASP A 99 16.52 9.88 6.86
N TYR A 100 15.57 8.97 6.60
CA TYR A 100 14.52 8.64 7.56
C TYR A 100 15.08 8.06 8.87
N ARG A 101 16.24 7.40 8.83
CA ARG A 101 16.88 6.84 10.02
C ARG A 101 17.31 7.97 10.97
N LYS A 102 17.89 9.03 10.43
CA LYS A 102 18.27 10.23 11.18
C LYS A 102 17.05 11.00 11.70
N MET A 103 15.99 11.05 10.89
CA MET A 103 14.70 11.63 11.32
C MET A 103 14.15 10.85 12.51
N LEU A 104 14.03 9.54 12.41
CA LEU A 104 13.50 8.70 13.49
C LEU A 104 14.38 8.77 14.74
N GLU A 105 15.71 8.72 14.59
CA GLU A 105 16.66 8.85 15.72
C GLU A 105 16.42 10.14 16.54
N LYS A 106 16.23 11.27 15.86
CA LYS A 106 16.09 12.59 16.50
C LYS A 106 14.67 12.87 16.97
N GLU A 107 13.68 12.45 16.19
CA GLU A 107 12.29 12.88 16.35
C GLU A 107 11.36 11.80 16.92
N ALA A 108 11.84 10.57 17.19
CA ALA A 108 10.97 9.47 17.63
C ALA A 108 10.10 9.82 18.84
N LYS A 109 10.56 10.66 19.77
CA LYS A 109 9.75 11.07 20.94
C LYS A 109 8.62 12.04 20.60
N ASN A 110 8.71 12.72 19.46
CA ASN A 110 7.76 13.72 18.99
C ASN A 110 6.74 13.14 17.98
N ILE A 111 6.97 11.92 17.49
CA ILE A 111 6.16 11.28 16.44
C ILE A 111 5.22 10.24 17.05
N ASP A 112 3.94 10.30 16.69
CA ASP A 112 2.94 9.28 16.97
C ASP A 112 2.75 8.32 15.78
N ALA A 113 2.75 8.87 14.57
CA ALA A 113 2.51 8.13 13.34
C ALA A 113 3.45 8.54 12.20
N VAL A 114 3.72 7.61 11.29
CA VAL A 114 4.51 7.84 10.08
C VAL A 114 3.67 7.53 8.84
N ILE A 115 3.64 8.46 7.89
CA ILE A 115 3.09 8.26 6.55
C ILE A 115 4.26 8.04 5.59
N VAL A 116 4.25 6.90 4.89
CA VAL A 116 5.27 6.49 3.93
C VAL A 116 4.70 6.53 2.52
N THR A 117 5.25 7.38 1.66
CA THR A 117 4.86 7.56 0.26
C THR A 117 6.08 7.55 -0.67
N THR A 118 7.09 6.74 -0.32
CA THR A 118 8.31 6.53 -1.12
C THR A 118 8.05 5.60 -2.31
N PRO A 119 9.04 5.30 -3.16
CA PRO A 119 8.94 4.17 -4.08
C PRO A 119 8.86 2.81 -3.36
N ASP A 120 8.36 1.77 -4.06
CA ASP A 120 8.00 0.47 -3.46
C ASP A 120 9.19 -0.20 -2.74
N HIS A 121 10.40 -0.12 -3.31
CA HIS A 121 11.62 -0.69 -2.72
C HIS A 121 12.03 -0.08 -1.37
N MET A 122 11.40 1.04 -0.98
CA MET A 122 11.66 1.75 0.27
C MET A 122 10.51 1.65 1.28
N HIS A 123 9.36 1.10 0.90
CA HIS A 123 8.22 0.96 1.80
C HIS A 123 8.58 0.16 3.06
N PHE A 124 9.11 -1.05 2.88
CA PHE A 124 9.45 -1.95 3.98
C PHE A 124 10.46 -1.40 4.99
N PRO A 125 11.68 -0.95 4.60
CA PRO A 125 12.68 -0.51 5.57
C PRO A 125 12.19 0.68 6.40
N VAL A 126 11.48 1.63 5.78
CA VAL A 126 10.92 2.79 6.49
C VAL A 126 9.80 2.37 7.44
N ALA A 127 8.86 1.55 6.96
CA ALA A 127 7.72 1.08 7.75
C ALA A 127 8.16 0.24 8.94
N MET A 128 9.09 -0.70 8.73
CA MET A 128 9.61 -1.56 9.78
C MET A 128 10.31 -0.75 10.88
N ALA A 129 11.20 0.18 10.50
CA ALA A 129 11.90 1.03 11.47
C ALA A 129 10.92 1.86 12.32
N ALA A 130 9.84 2.37 11.72
CA ALA A 130 8.80 3.09 12.46
C ALA A 130 7.99 2.16 13.39
N ILE A 131 7.61 0.97 12.92
CA ILE A 131 6.87 -0.02 13.71
C ILE A 131 7.68 -0.48 14.93
N GLU A 132 8.99 -0.75 14.77
CA GLU A 132 9.86 -1.17 15.86
C GLU A 132 10.02 -0.12 16.95
N LEU A 133 9.84 1.16 16.61
CA LEU A 133 9.76 2.29 17.54
C LEU A 133 8.36 2.51 18.13
N GLY A 134 7.42 1.58 17.89
CA GLY A 134 6.04 1.64 18.38
C GLY A 134 5.17 2.68 17.67
N LYS A 135 5.57 3.15 16.48
CA LYS A 135 4.82 4.19 15.75
C LYS A 135 3.71 3.57 14.91
N HIS A 136 2.58 4.27 14.83
CA HIS A 136 1.55 3.91 13.87
C HIS A 136 2.01 4.20 12.45
N VAL A 137 1.62 3.36 11.48
CA VAL A 137 2.21 3.43 10.15
C VAL A 137 1.15 3.34 9.05
N TYR A 138 1.16 4.34 8.18
CA TYR A 138 0.44 4.33 6.91
C TYR A 138 1.46 4.19 5.78
N VAL A 139 1.26 3.25 4.85
CA VAL A 139 2.18 3.00 3.72
C VAL A 139 1.38 2.98 2.44
N GLU A 140 1.78 3.74 1.42
CA GLU A 140 1.13 3.66 0.10
C GLU A 140 1.26 2.27 -0.53
N LYS A 141 0.38 1.99 -1.49
CA LYS A 141 0.38 0.71 -2.22
C LYS A 141 1.51 0.63 -3.26
N PRO A 142 1.94 -0.59 -3.65
CA PRO A 142 1.74 -1.84 -2.91
C PRO A 142 2.43 -1.78 -1.54
N LEU A 143 1.96 -2.56 -0.55
CA LEU A 143 2.50 -2.45 0.82
C LEU A 143 4.02 -2.64 0.85
N THR A 144 4.54 -3.53 0.03
CA THR A 144 5.97 -3.84 -0.11
C THR A 144 6.29 -4.25 -1.53
N LYS A 145 7.58 -4.40 -1.82
CA LYS A 145 8.08 -4.87 -3.11
C LYS A 145 8.20 -6.39 -3.17
N ASP A 146 8.53 -7.05 -2.05
CA ASP A 146 8.68 -8.50 -1.96
C ASP A 146 7.64 -9.16 -1.03
N ILE A 147 7.38 -10.46 -1.26
CA ILE A 147 6.42 -11.27 -0.48
C ILE A 147 6.85 -11.38 0.98
N TRP A 148 8.13 -11.66 1.21
CA TRP A 148 8.69 -11.77 2.57
C TRP A 148 8.49 -10.49 3.36
N GLU A 149 8.71 -9.33 2.72
CA GLU A 149 8.53 -8.03 3.37
C GLU A 149 7.08 -7.81 3.82
N ALA A 150 6.10 -8.14 2.96
CA ALA A 150 4.67 -7.99 3.28
C ALA A 150 4.30 -8.78 4.53
N ARG A 151 4.68 -10.07 4.57
CA ARG A 151 4.44 -10.94 5.73
C ARG A 151 5.08 -10.39 6.99
N ASN A 152 6.31 -9.89 6.90
CA ASN A 152 7.01 -9.36 8.06
C ASN A 152 6.38 -8.07 8.60
N LEU A 153 5.87 -7.18 7.74
CA LEU A 153 5.11 -6.02 8.21
C LEU A 153 3.80 -6.42 8.90
N THR A 154 3.09 -7.43 8.38
CA THR A 154 1.89 -7.97 9.04
C THR A 154 2.20 -8.50 10.43
N LEU A 155 3.26 -9.32 10.55
CA LEU A 155 3.68 -9.89 11.83
C LEU A 155 4.16 -8.79 12.79
N ALA A 156 4.93 -7.82 12.31
CA ALA A 156 5.44 -6.72 13.11
C ALA A 156 4.31 -5.82 13.63
N ALA A 157 3.33 -5.45 12.79
CA ALA A 157 2.19 -4.65 13.20
C ALA A 157 1.43 -5.28 14.38
N LYS A 158 1.24 -6.61 14.34
CA LYS A 158 0.64 -7.39 15.43
C LYS A 158 1.54 -7.46 16.66
N LYS A 159 2.84 -7.73 16.47
CA LYS A 159 3.83 -7.84 17.57
C LYS A 159 3.94 -6.54 18.37
N TYR A 160 4.10 -5.41 17.69
CA TYR A 160 4.29 -4.10 18.30
C TYR A 160 2.96 -3.41 18.65
N LYS A 161 1.82 -4.01 18.30
CA LYS A 161 0.47 -3.50 18.59
C LYS A 161 0.30 -2.05 18.13
N VAL A 162 0.58 -1.82 16.85
CA VAL A 162 0.45 -0.49 16.23
C VAL A 162 -0.70 -0.48 15.21
N VAL A 163 -1.39 0.66 15.12
CA VAL A 163 -2.40 0.89 14.08
C VAL A 163 -1.68 1.03 12.74
N THR A 164 -2.19 0.33 11.73
CA THR A 164 -1.64 0.36 10.38
C THR A 164 -2.72 0.54 9.32
N GLN A 165 -2.35 1.12 8.18
CA GLN A 165 -3.21 1.14 7.00
C GLN A 165 -2.37 1.23 5.71
N MET A 166 -2.64 0.36 4.73
CA MET A 166 -2.11 0.52 3.37
C MET A 166 -2.93 1.55 2.60
N GLY A 167 -2.28 2.36 1.77
CA GLY A 167 -2.88 3.43 1.01
C GLY A 167 -3.60 3.04 -0.28
N ASN A 168 -4.32 1.93 -0.28
CA ASN A 168 -5.26 1.58 -1.34
C ASN A 168 -6.65 2.16 -1.00
N GLN A 169 -6.86 3.45 -1.31
CA GLN A 169 -8.05 4.21 -0.87
C GLN A 169 -9.39 3.57 -1.27
N GLY A 170 -9.40 2.80 -2.35
CA GLY A 170 -10.53 1.96 -2.77
C GLY A 170 -11.09 1.06 -1.68
N SER A 171 -10.28 0.56 -0.75
CA SER A 171 -10.75 -0.24 0.38
C SER A 171 -11.73 0.50 1.28
N SER A 172 -11.74 1.84 1.25
CA SER A 172 -12.70 2.68 1.97
C SER A 172 -13.89 3.12 1.10
N SER A 173 -13.92 2.76 -0.20
CA SER A 173 -14.98 3.18 -1.10
C SER A 173 -16.31 2.47 -0.84
N ASP A 174 -17.39 3.19 -1.09
CA ASP A 174 -18.74 2.63 -1.01
C ASP A 174 -18.96 1.53 -2.07
N GLY A 175 -18.36 1.64 -3.27
CA GLY A 175 -18.42 0.61 -4.30
C GLY A 175 -17.84 -0.71 -3.83
N THR A 176 -16.68 -0.69 -3.17
CA THR A 176 -16.07 -1.91 -2.61
C THR A 176 -17.02 -2.58 -1.62
N ARG A 177 -17.67 -1.80 -0.74
CA ARG A 177 -18.64 -2.33 0.24
C ARG A 177 -19.89 -2.91 -0.41
N GLN A 178 -20.39 -2.27 -1.48
CA GLN A 178 -21.57 -2.73 -2.22
C GLN A 178 -21.27 -4.02 -2.98
N THR A 179 -20.14 -4.08 -3.69
CA THR A 179 -19.72 -5.27 -4.44
C THR A 179 -19.42 -6.44 -3.51
N GLU A 180 -18.73 -6.20 -2.39
CA GLU A 180 -18.51 -7.20 -1.35
C GLU A 180 -19.85 -7.77 -0.84
N ALA A 181 -20.82 -6.91 -0.54
CA ALA A 181 -22.12 -7.33 -0.05
C ALA A 181 -22.92 -8.13 -1.10
N LEU A 182 -22.87 -7.75 -2.39
CA LEU A 182 -23.51 -8.48 -3.48
C LEU A 182 -22.97 -9.90 -3.58
N VAL A 183 -21.65 -10.06 -3.63
CA VAL A 183 -21.02 -11.38 -3.73
C VAL A 183 -21.35 -12.23 -2.49
N GLN A 184 -21.25 -11.65 -1.29
CA GLN A 184 -21.51 -12.36 -0.04
C GLN A 184 -23.01 -12.65 0.21
N SER A 185 -23.93 -11.98 -0.50
CA SER A 185 -25.37 -12.29 -0.41
C SER A 185 -25.73 -13.67 -0.97
N GLY A 186 -24.85 -14.30 -1.73
CA GLY A 186 -25.09 -15.59 -2.38
C GLY A 186 -25.93 -15.51 -3.66
N VAL A 187 -26.25 -14.30 -4.14
CA VAL A 187 -27.04 -14.07 -5.36
C VAL A 187 -26.42 -14.73 -6.62
N LEU A 188 -25.08 -14.83 -6.64
CA LEU A 188 -24.32 -15.48 -7.72
C LEU A 188 -24.25 -17.00 -7.60
N GLY A 189 -24.71 -17.59 -6.49
CA GLY A 189 -24.41 -18.98 -6.14
C GLY A 189 -22.94 -19.17 -5.78
N ASP A 190 -22.40 -20.35 -6.10
CA ASP A 190 -20.99 -20.65 -5.87
C ASP A 190 -20.14 -19.95 -6.94
N VAL A 191 -19.39 -18.93 -6.55
CA VAL A 191 -18.42 -18.27 -7.44
C VAL A 191 -17.23 -19.21 -7.66
N HIS A 192 -16.94 -19.52 -8.92
CA HIS A 192 -15.88 -20.45 -9.31
C HIS A 192 -14.76 -19.78 -10.13
N THR A 193 -15.05 -18.64 -10.77
CA THR A 193 -14.08 -17.91 -11.58
C THR A 193 -14.16 -16.41 -11.29
N ILE A 194 -12.99 -15.78 -11.17
CA ILE A 194 -12.81 -14.35 -10.99
C ILE A 194 -11.87 -13.87 -12.09
N GLU A 195 -12.28 -12.86 -12.85
CA GLU A 195 -11.46 -12.24 -13.88
C GLU A 195 -11.18 -10.79 -13.46
N VAL A 196 -9.93 -10.34 -13.54
CA VAL A 196 -9.52 -8.97 -13.21
C VAL A 196 -8.63 -8.42 -14.30
N TRP A 197 -8.89 -7.21 -14.80
CA TRP A 197 -8.07 -6.62 -15.86
C TRP A 197 -7.81 -5.14 -15.64
N THR A 198 -6.73 -4.64 -16.26
CA THR A 198 -6.38 -3.22 -16.29
C THR A 198 -5.75 -2.80 -17.62
N ASP A 199 -5.89 -1.51 -17.97
CA ASP A 199 -5.17 -0.88 -19.08
C ASP A 199 -3.69 -0.61 -18.78
N ARG A 200 -3.29 -0.67 -17.51
CA ARG A 200 -1.89 -0.48 -17.12
C ARG A 200 -1.01 -1.58 -17.71
N PRO A 201 0.27 -1.32 -18.01
CA PRO A 201 1.00 -0.08 -17.74
C PRO A 201 0.68 1.05 -18.72
N VAL A 202 0.60 2.28 -18.21
CA VAL A 202 0.55 3.53 -19.02
C VAL A 202 1.89 4.27 -19.02
N TRP A 203 2.94 3.58 -18.56
CA TRP A 203 4.33 4.00 -18.59
C TRP A 203 5.16 2.95 -19.36
N PRO A 204 6.38 3.28 -19.80
CA PRO A 204 7.21 2.33 -20.55
C PRO A 204 7.50 1.04 -19.76
N GLN A 205 7.16 -0.10 -20.34
CA GLN A 205 7.52 -1.45 -19.90
C GLN A 205 7.83 -2.30 -21.13
N GLY A 206 8.68 -3.33 -20.97
CA GLY A 206 9.11 -4.16 -22.09
C GLY A 206 9.98 -3.43 -23.11
N VAL A 207 10.77 -2.44 -22.68
CA VAL A 207 11.67 -1.65 -23.53
C VAL A 207 13.08 -1.62 -22.92
N LYS A 208 14.10 -1.38 -23.76
CA LYS A 208 15.49 -1.21 -23.29
C LYS A 208 15.58 -0.13 -22.21
N SER A 209 16.11 -0.48 -21.05
CA SER A 209 16.37 0.46 -19.97
C SER A 209 17.60 1.34 -20.27
N PRO A 210 17.80 2.47 -19.56
CA PRO A 210 19.06 3.19 -19.62
C PRO A 210 20.26 2.30 -19.25
N ARG A 211 20.07 1.36 -18.32
CA ARG A 211 21.09 0.36 -17.95
C ARG A 211 21.48 -0.51 -19.15
N ASP A 212 20.50 -1.04 -19.89
CA ASP A 212 20.77 -1.86 -21.09
C ASP A 212 21.52 -1.09 -22.18
N LYS A 213 21.36 0.24 -22.20
CA LYS A 213 22.01 1.14 -23.16
C LYS A 213 23.36 1.67 -22.68
N GLY A 214 23.73 1.42 -21.42
CA GLY A 214 24.91 2.03 -20.81
C GLY A 214 24.80 3.56 -20.62
N GLU A 215 23.58 4.07 -20.50
CA GLU A 215 23.30 5.50 -20.34
C GLU A 215 23.34 5.91 -18.86
N SER A 216 23.92 7.07 -18.58
CA SER A 216 23.92 7.71 -17.26
C SER A 216 23.80 9.23 -17.40
N GLN A 217 23.39 9.87 -16.31
CA GLN A 217 23.23 11.33 -16.22
C GLN A 217 23.78 11.82 -14.87
N PRO A 218 24.19 13.10 -14.77
CA PRO A 218 24.54 13.68 -13.48
C PRO A 218 23.32 13.69 -12.55
N VAL A 219 23.55 13.39 -11.27
CA VAL A 219 22.51 13.48 -10.23
C VAL A 219 22.06 14.94 -10.10
N PRO A 220 20.75 15.26 -10.16
CA PRO A 220 20.27 16.62 -10.01
C PRO A 220 20.63 17.22 -8.65
N ALA A 221 20.89 18.52 -8.63
CA ALA A 221 21.10 19.24 -7.37
C ALA A 221 19.91 19.03 -6.41
N GLY A 222 20.23 18.76 -5.14
CA GLY A 222 19.24 18.50 -4.10
C GLY A 222 18.76 17.05 -4.00
N VAL A 223 19.19 16.16 -4.91
CA VAL A 223 18.88 14.72 -4.84
C VAL A 223 20.01 13.97 -4.14
N ASP A 224 19.67 13.18 -3.12
CA ASP A 224 20.56 12.17 -2.56
C ASP A 224 20.27 10.81 -3.22
N TRP A 225 21.01 10.50 -4.28
CA TRP A 225 20.79 9.31 -5.08
C TRP A 225 21.11 8.02 -4.34
N ASP A 226 22.11 8.02 -3.46
CA ASP A 226 22.46 6.83 -2.69
C ASP A 226 21.34 6.47 -1.71
N LEU A 227 20.78 7.47 -1.01
CA LEU A 227 19.61 7.26 -0.16
C LEU A 227 18.36 6.87 -0.97
N TRP A 228 18.17 7.42 -2.17
CA TRP A 228 17.04 7.02 -3.03
C TRP A 228 17.14 5.56 -3.49
N LEU A 229 18.33 5.09 -3.87
CA LEU A 229 18.56 3.68 -4.21
C LEU A 229 18.23 2.77 -3.02
N GLY A 230 18.65 3.16 -1.82
CA GLY A 230 18.27 2.50 -0.58
C GLY A 230 18.54 1.00 -0.60
N THR A 231 17.50 0.16 -0.59
CA THR A 231 17.66 -1.31 -0.61
C THR A 231 18.03 -1.89 -1.98
N ALA A 232 17.88 -1.13 -3.07
CA ALA A 232 18.14 -1.59 -4.43
C ALA A 232 19.64 -1.68 -4.77
N PRO A 233 20.05 -2.48 -5.77
CA PRO A 233 21.42 -2.53 -6.25
C PRO A 233 21.97 -1.16 -6.66
N LYS A 234 23.29 -0.96 -6.48
CA LYS A 234 23.96 0.25 -6.95
C LYS A 234 23.81 0.38 -8.47
N ARG A 235 23.45 1.58 -8.92
CA ARG A 235 23.43 1.95 -10.34
C ARG A 235 23.61 3.45 -10.51
N ASP A 236 24.04 3.85 -11.70
CA ASP A 236 24.13 5.26 -12.05
C ASP A 236 22.75 5.89 -12.17
N TYR A 237 22.70 7.20 -11.95
CA TYR A 237 21.46 7.96 -12.08
C TYR A 237 21.07 8.09 -13.56
N HIS A 238 19.76 8.05 -13.79
CA HIS A 238 19.12 8.47 -15.03
C HIS A 238 17.73 9.00 -14.71
N GLU A 239 17.29 10.07 -15.38
CA GLU A 239 15.95 10.65 -15.18
C GLU A 239 14.79 9.69 -15.48
N ALA A 240 15.07 8.54 -16.09
CA ALA A 240 14.08 7.52 -16.38
C ALA A 240 13.61 6.76 -15.12
N TYR A 241 14.33 6.88 -14.00
CA TYR A 241 13.96 6.23 -12.75
C TYR A 241 13.08 7.14 -11.88
N MET A 242 13.36 8.44 -11.79
CA MET A 242 12.61 9.38 -10.94
C MET A 242 11.71 10.33 -11.76
N PRO A 243 10.66 10.92 -11.17
CA PRO A 243 10.10 10.60 -9.86
C PRO A 243 9.01 9.51 -9.92
N PHE A 244 8.59 9.08 -11.10
CA PHE A 244 7.41 8.19 -11.26
C PHE A 244 7.68 6.91 -12.07
N ARG A 245 8.56 6.96 -13.06
CA ARG A 245 8.77 5.86 -14.02
C ARG A 245 9.46 4.61 -13.42
N TRP A 246 10.01 4.71 -12.21
CA TRP A 246 10.61 3.59 -11.46
C TRP A 246 9.70 2.35 -11.35
N ARG A 247 8.37 2.51 -11.46
CA ARG A 247 7.37 1.43 -11.39
C ARG A 247 7.64 0.27 -12.35
N GLY A 248 8.18 0.59 -13.52
CA GLY A 248 8.48 -0.39 -14.57
C GLY A 248 9.77 -1.18 -14.36
N TYR A 249 10.59 -0.85 -13.36
CA TYR A 249 11.91 -1.46 -13.15
C TYR A 249 11.90 -2.41 -11.94
N TRP A 250 12.36 -3.64 -12.14
CA TRP A 250 12.28 -4.70 -11.13
C TRP A 250 13.05 -4.42 -9.84
N ASP A 251 14.02 -3.51 -9.85
CA ASP A 251 14.78 -3.14 -8.65
C ASP A 251 14.04 -2.13 -7.78
N PHE A 252 13.08 -1.39 -8.33
CA PHE A 252 12.40 -0.28 -7.64
C PHE A 252 10.92 -0.51 -7.45
N GLY A 253 10.24 -0.98 -8.50
CA GLY A 253 8.81 -1.19 -8.52
C GLY A 253 8.43 -2.63 -8.77
N THR A 254 7.13 -2.79 -9.00
CA THR A 254 6.45 -4.09 -9.12
C THR A 254 5.62 -4.22 -10.39
N GLY A 255 5.88 -3.37 -11.39
CA GLY A 255 5.14 -3.34 -12.65
C GLY A 255 3.66 -2.98 -12.51
N ALA A 256 2.90 -3.17 -13.58
CA ALA A 256 1.45 -2.92 -13.62
C ALA A 256 0.69 -3.73 -12.57
N LEU A 257 1.05 -5.00 -12.36
CA LEU A 257 0.41 -5.86 -11.38
C LEU A 257 0.54 -5.33 -9.96
N GLY A 258 1.75 -5.01 -9.49
CA GLY A 258 1.90 -4.50 -8.14
C GLY A 258 1.33 -3.10 -7.95
N ASP A 259 1.39 -2.28 -9.01
CA ASP A 259 0.79 -0.95 -8.98
C ASP A 259 -0.75 -0.99 -8.91
N MET A 260 -1.42 -1.79 -9.72
CA MET A 260 -2.90 -1.79 -9.81
C MET A 260 -3.58 -2.95 -9.10
N GLY A 261 -2.88 -4.05 -8.87
CA GLY A 261 -3.43 -5.25 -8.22
C GLY A 261 -4.05 -4.92 -6.87
N CYS A 262 -3.40 -4.09 -6.06
CA CYS A 262 -3.94 -3.66 -4.76
C CYS A 262 -5.24 -2.83 -4.83
N HIS A 263 -5.58 -2.30 -6.01
CA HIS A 263 -6.82 -1.54 -6.25
C HIS A 263 -7.95 -2.42 -6.78
N PHE A 264 -7.64 -3.39 -7.64
CA PHE A 264 -8.64 -4.28 -8.23
C PHE A 264 -8.84 -5.58 -7.45
N ILE A 265 -7.76 -6.22 -6.99
CA ILE A 265 -7.76 -7.52 -6.30
C ILE A 265 -8.29 -7.39 -4.86
N ASP A 266 -8.21 -6.22 -4.26
CA ASP A 266 -8.76 -5.94 -2.92
C ASP A 266 -10.24 -6.31 -2.79
N VAL A 267 -11.03 -6.03 -3.83
CA VAL A 267 -12.47 -6.32 -3.85
C VAL A 267 -12.75 -7.83 -3.86
N PRO A 268 -12.24 -8.64 -4.81
CA PRO A 268 -12.44 -10.08 -4.78
C PRO A 268 -11.77 -10.77 -3.59
N PHE A 269 -10.61 -10.28 -3.13
CA PHE A 269 -9.95 -10.77 -1.91
C PHE A 269 -10.91 -10.73 -0.71
N ARG A 270 -11.56 -9.58 -0.50
CA ARG A 270 -12.55 -9.36 0.56
C ARG A 270 -13.84 -10.11 0.34
N ALA A 271 -14.43 -9.96 -0.85
CA ALA A 271 -15.71 -10.54 -1.22
C ALA A 271 -15.71 -12.07 -1.04
N MET A 272 -14.63 -12.72 -1.44
CA MET A 272 -14.49 -14.17 -1.37
C MET A 272 -13.83 -14.66 -0.08
N LYS A 273 -13.29 -13.75 0.75
CA LYS A 273 -12.48 -14.07 1.95
C LYS A 273 -11.31 -14.99 1.58
N LEU A 274 -10.56 -14.59 0.55
CA LEU A 274 -9.46 -15.40 0.03
C LEU A 274 -8.34 -15.50 1.08
N GLY A 275 -7.72 -16.68 1.14
CA GLY A 275 -6.43 -16.87 1.80
C GLY A 275 -5.29 -16.77 0.80
N TYR A 276 -4.24 -17.57 1.00
CA TYR A 276 -3.15 -17.68 0.04
C TYR A 276 -3.56 -18.55 -1.18
N PRO A 277 -3.01 -18.26 -2.37
CA PRO A 277 -3.21 -19.13 -3.53
C PRO A 277 -2.55 -20.49 -3.30
N THR A 278 -3.02 -21.54 -3.99
CA THR A 278 -2.41 -22.88 -3.98
C THR A 278 -1.43 -23.07 -5.13
N SER A 279 -1.62 -22.31 -6.23
CA SER A 279 -0.71 -22.33 -7.37
C SER A 279 -0.81 -21.05 -8.18
N VAL A 280 0.22 -20.79 -8.99
CA VAL A 280 0.26 -19.70 -9.95
C VAL A 280 0.93 -20.16 -11.26
N GLU A 281 0.41 -19.73 -12.39
CA GLU A 281 1.05 -19.82 -13.70
C GLU A 281 0.77 -18.56 -14.50
N CYS A 282 1.58 -18.26 -15.51
CA CYS A 282 1.37 -17.05 -16.31
C CYS A 282 1.93 -17.17 -17.73
N SER A 283 1.59 -16.18 -18.54
CA SER A 283 2.28 -15.84 -19.79
C SER A 283 2.48 -14.32 -19.86
N VAL A 284 3.42 -13.89 -20.70
CA VAL A 284 3.75 -12.47 -20.88
C VAL A 284 3.85 -12.13 -22.36
N GLY A 285 3.64 -10.85 -22.69
CA GLY A 285 3.83 -10.34 -24.04
C GLY A 285 5.28 -10.48 -24.50
N SER A 286 5.50 -11.13 -25.64
CA SER A 286 6.83 -11.24 -26.26
C SER A 286 7.22 -9.91 -26.90
N VAL A 287 8.49 -9.51 -26.71
CA VAL A 287 9.07 -8.34 -27.37
C VAL A 287 10.10 -8.78 -28.40
N TYR A 288 10.09 -8.15 -29.57
CA TYR A 288 11.07 -8.37 -30.63
C TYR A 288 11.79 -7.07 -30.94
N SER A 289 13.11 -7.10 -31.04
CA SER A 289 13.91 -5.94 -31.49
C SER A 289 14.09 -5.89 -33.00
N ASP A 290 13.94 -7.04 -33.67
CA ASP A 290 14.07 -7.17 -35.13
C ASP A 290 13.42 -8.48 -35.62
N PHE A 291 13.46 -8.74 -36.93
CA PHE A 291 12.94 -9.93 -37.60
C PHE A 291 13.48 -11.22 -36.96
N PHE A 292 12.57 -11.98 -36.33
CA PHE A 292 12.89 -13.20 -35.56
C PHE A 292 13.92 -13.02 -34.43
N GLN A 293 14.18 -11.78 -34.00
CA GLN A 293 15.08 -11.47 -32.89
C GLN A 293 14.26 -11.06 -31.66
N GLN A 294 13.95 -12.06 -30.83
CA GLN A 294 13.28 -11.81 -29.55
C GLN A 294 14.22 -11.04 -28.61
N ALA A 295 13.72 -9.94 -28.04
CA ALA A 295 14.45 -9.15 -27.07
C ALA A 295 14.08 -9.56 -25.65
N PHE A 296 15.07 -9.55 -24.76
CA PHE A 296 14.89 -9.79 -23.34
C PHE A 296 15.49 -8.65 -22.56
N PHE A 297 14.73 -8.12 -21.60
CA PHE A 297 15.17 -7.04 -20.73
C PHE A 297 14.99 -7.49 -19.29
N ASP A 298 16.10 -7.59 -18.55
CA ASP A 298 16.12 -8.24 -17.23
C ASP A 298 15.79 -7.30 -16.08
N ASP A 299 15.92 -6.00 -16.28
CA ASP A 299 15.69 -5.00 -15.25
C ASP A 299 14.33 -4.29 -15.37
N VAL A 300 13.52 -4.62 -16.38
CA VAL A 300 12.17 -4.05 -16.58
C VAL A 300 11.08 -5.12 -16.63
N CYS A 301 9.89 -4.72 -16.20
CA CYS A 301 8.67 -5.53 -16.28
C CYS A 301 8.26 -5.75 -17.76
N PRO A 302 7.58 -6.87 -18.09
CA PRO A 302 7.08 -7.10 -19.46
C PRO A 302 6.01 -6.08 -19.84
N PRO A 303 5.70 -5.89 -21.14
CA PRO A 303 4.69 -4.93 -21.57
C PRO A 303 3.26 -5.36 -21.18
N SER A 304 3.05 -6.66 -21.00
CA SER A 304 1.77 -7.25 -20.60
C SER A 304 2.00 -8.62 -19.96
N ALA A 305 1.09 -9.03 -19.07
CA ALA A 305 1.05 -10.31 -18.39
C ALA A 305 -0.39 -10.81 -18.22
N ASN A 306 -0.55 -12.13 -18.39
CA ASN A 306 -1.76 -12.86 -18.06
C ASN A 306 -1.41 -13.90 -17.01
N ILE A 307 -2.03 -13.82 -15.83
CA ILE A 307 -1.65 -14.59 -14.64
C ILE A 307 -2.86 -15.34 -14.13
N HIS A 308 -2.66 -16.63 -13.85
CA HIS A 308 -3.69 -17.55 -13.41
C HIS A 308 -3.32 -18.09 -12.03
N LEU A 309 -4.10 -17.70 -11.03
CA LEU A 309 -4.00 -18.13 -9.64
C LEU A 309 -5.12 -19.14 -9.34
N LYS A 310 -4.81 -20.13 -8.51
CA LYS A 310 -5.80 -21.03 -7.92
C LYS A 310 -5.91 -20.79 -6.43
N PHE A 311 -7.12 -20.87 -5.91
CA PHE A 311 -7.41 -20.79 -4.48
C PHE A 311 -8.28 -21.98 -4.07
N ALA A 312 -8.14 -22.44 -2.84
CA ALA A 312 -9.08 -23.39 -2.26
C ALA A 312 -10.49 -22.78 -2.22
N SER A 313 -11.50 -23.55 -2.65
CA SER A 313 -12.90 -23.16 -2.50
C SER A 313 -13.43 -23.56 -1.12
N LYS A 314 -14.54 -22.93 -0.71
CA LYS A 314 -15.34 -23.39 0.45
C LYS A 314 -15.99 -24.75 0.17
N THR A 315 -16.22 -25.08 -1.10
CA THR A 315 -16.76 -26.37 -1.49
C THR A 315 -15.62 -27.39 -1.55
N PRO A 316 -15.63 -28.45 -0.72
CA PRO A 316 -14.55 -29.44 -0.68
C PRO A 316 -14.24 -30.02 -2.07
N GLY A 317 -12.95 -30.11 -2.40
CA GLY A 317 -12.48 -30.64 -3.69
C GLY A 317 -12.66 -29.71 -4.89
N LYS A 318 -13.16 -28.48 -4.70
CA LYS A 318 -13.22 -27.45 -5.75
C LYS A 318 -12.20 -26.34 -5.51
N GLU A 319 -11.80 -25.69 -6.58
CA GLU A 319 -10.93 -24.51 -6.57
C GLU A 319 -11.63 -23.30 -7.17
N ILE A 320 -11.21 -22.12 -6.76
CA ILE A 320 -11.55 -20.85 -7.42
C ILE A 320 -10.43 -20.52 -8.40
N SER A 321 -10.81 -20.25 -9.65
CA SER A 321 -9.90 -19.69 -10.65
C SER A 321 -9.89 -18.18 -10.52
N PHE A 322 -8.71 -17.59 -10.37
CA PHE A 322 -8.53 -16.15 -10.31
C PHE A 322 -7.54 -15.75 -11.39
N ASN A 323 -7.98 -14.92 -12.34
CA ASN A 323 -7.16 -14.52 -13.46
C ASN A 323 -6.94 -13.01 -13.46
N TRP A 324 -5.72 -12.61 -13.76
CA TRP A 324 -5.30 -11.23 -13.90
C TRP A 324 -4.80 -10.96 -15.32
N TYR A 325 -5.20 -9.81 -15.88
CA TYR A 325 -4.77 -9.34 -17.20
C TYR A 325 -4.28 -7.90 -17.12
N ASP A 326 -3.08 -7.63 -17.62
CA ASP A 326 -2.58 -6.26 -17.81
C ASP A 326 -2.06 -6.04 -19.24
N GLY A 327 -1.61 -4.84 -19.54
CA GLY A 327 -1.21 -4.39 -20.88
C GLY A 327 -2.39 -4.21 -21.83
N GLY A 328 -3.57 -3.88 -21.30
CA GLY A 328 -4.80 -3.71 -22.10
C GLY A 328 -5.47 -5.01 -22.51
N MET A 329 -4.95 -6.17 -22.07
CA MET A 329 -5.61 -7.46 -22.25
C MET A 329 -6.90 -7.54 -21.41
N ARG A 330 -7.89 -8.29 -21.89
CA ARG A 330 -9.20 -8.47 -21.24
C ARG A 330 -9.58 -9.94 -21.22
N PRO A 331 -10.37 -10.39 -20.23
CA PRO A 331 -10.96 -11.71 -20.27
C PRO A 331 -11.96 -11.83 -21.42
N GLN A 332 -12.32 -13.06 -21.78
CA GLN A 332 -13.45 -13.32 -22.65
C GLN A 332 -14.74 -12.80 -22.02
N LEU A 333 -15.60 -12.16 -22.80
CA LEU A 333 -16.92 -11.74 -22.34
C LEU A 333 -17.77 -12.99 -22.02
N PRO A 334 -18.30 -13.13 -20.80
CA PRO A 334 -19.23 -14.22 -20.50
C PRO A 334 -20.54 -14.09 -21.29
N ASP A 335 -21.13 -15.23 -21.66
CA ASP A 335 -22.42 -15.26 -22.35
C ASP A 335 -23.51 -14.52 -21.57
N GLY A 336 -24.35 -13.77 -22.30
CA GLY A 336 -25.44 -12.99 -21.72
C GLY A 336 -25.03 -11.66 -21.06
N CYS A 337 -23.75 -11.30 -21.11
CA CYS A 337 -23.26 -9.97 -20.69
C CYS A 337 -23.21 -8.99 -21.88
N ASP A 338 -23.41 -7.70 -21.62
CA ASP A 338 -23.22 -6.65 -22.63
C ASP A 338 -21.75 -6.18 -22.64
N TYR A 339 -21.11 -6.23 -23.82
CA TYR A 339 -19.69 -5.89 -23.98
C TYR A 339 -19.36 -4.47 -23.50
N LYS A 340 -20.15 -3.48 -23.92
CA LYS A 340 -19.87 -2.05 -23.63
C LYS A 340 -20.06 -1.73 -22.16
N ARG A 341 -20.95 -2.47 -21.47
CA ARG A 341 -21.26 -2.25 -20.06
C ARG A 341 -20.33 -2.98 -19.11
N VAL A 342 -19.77 -4.12 -19.52
CA VAL A 342 -18.72 -4.82 -18.78
C VAL A 342 -17.36 -4.16 -19.00
N PHE A 343 -17.00 -3.82 -20.24
CA PHE A 343 -15.70 -3.26 -20.59
C PHE A 343 -15.73 -1.75 -20.87
N GLY A 344 -16.69 -1.05 -20.28
CA GLY A 344 -16.89 0.39 -20.48
C GLY A 344 -15.87 1.27 -19.77
N SER A 345 -15.33 0.81 -18.63
CA SER A 345 -14.27 1.52 -17.93
C SER A 345 -12.93 1.33 -18.63
N VAL A 346 -12.20 2.44 -18.82
CA VAL A 346 -10.88 2.43 -19.44
C VAL A 346 -9.83 1.83 -18.50
N ASP A 347 -9.85 2.19 -17.21
CA ASP A 347 -8.83 1.74 -16.25
C ASP A 347 -8.84 0.21 -16.04
N GLY A 348 -10.00 -0.44 -16.22
CA GLY A 348 -10.17 -1.86 -16.00
C GLY A 348 -11.41 -2.22 -15.19
N GLY A 349 -11.49 -3.48 -14.77
CA GLY A 349 -12.62 -4.00 -14.01
C GLY A 349 -12.42 -5.41 -13.51
N MET A 350 -13.51 -5.98 -13.01
CA MET A 350 -13.56 -7.33 -12.47
C MET A 350 -14.88 -8.03 -12.79
N LEU A 351 -14.81 -9.35 -12.92
CA LEU A 351 -15.96 -10.25 -13.04
C LEU A 351 -15.91 -11.30 -11.94
N PHE A 352 -17.06 -11.58 -11.34
CA PHE A 352 -17.31 -12.73 -10.48
C PHE A 352 -18.29 -13.64 -11.21
N ILE A 353 -17.86 -14.84 -11.58
CA ILE A 353 -18.67 -15.82 -12.32
C ILE A 353 -19.04 -16.94 -11.36
N GLY A 354 -20.35 -17.06 -11.10
CA GLY A 354 -20.89 -18.09 -10.23
C GLY A 354 -21.97 -18.94 -10.89
N THR A 355 -22.36 -20.00 -10.20
CA THR A 355 -23.31 -21.01 -10.72
C THR A 355 -24.71 -20.48 -11.02
N LYS A 356 -25.09 -19.31 -10.48
CA LYS A 356 -26.41 -18.70 -10.68
C LYS A 356 -26.37 -17.37 -11.43
N GLY A 357 -25.20 -16.77 -11.63
CA GLY A 357 -25.11 -15.48 -12.30
C GLY A 357 -23.71 -14.90 -12.26
N ILE A 358 -23.56 -13.74 -12.87
CA ILE A 358 -22.28 -13.03 -12.97
C ILE A 358 -22.44 -11.64 -12.37
N LEU A 359 -21.41 -11.16 -11.69
CA LEU A 359 -21.29 -9.76 -11.29
C LEU A 359 -20.11 -9.13 -12.02
N SER A 360 -20.32 -7.98 -12.66
CA SER A 360 -19.24 -7.12 -13.16
C SER A 360 -19.12 -5.87 -12.31
N ALA A 361 -17.92 -5.40 -12.03
CA ALA A 361 -17.68 -4.11 -11.40
C ALA A 361 -16.41 -3.45 -11.97
N GLU A 362 -16.27 -2.15 -11.75
CA GLU A 362 -15.13 -1.35 -12.18
C GLU A 362 -14.06 -1.30 -11.07
N MET A 363 -12.99 -0.52 -11.26
CA MET A 363 -11.98 -0.27 -10.23
C MET A 363 -12.64 0.10 -8.89
N PHE A 364 -12.11 -0.40 -7.77
CA PHE A 364 -12.70 -0.25 -6.43
C PHE A 364 -14.10 -0.84 -6.28
N GLY A 365 -14.51 -1.74 -7.17
CA GLY A 365 -15.84 -2.35 -7.10
C GLY A 365 -16.96 -1.35 -7.36
N GLU A 366 -16.64 -0.23 -8.03
CA GLU A 366 -17.64 0.76 -8.40
C GLU A 366 -18.58 0.22 -9.49
N ASN A 367 -19.78 0.79 -9.54
CA ASN A 367 -20.80 0.47 -10.54
C ASN A 367 -21.10 -1.05 -10.72
N PRO A 368 -21.34 -1.82 -9.63
CA PRO A 368 -21.59 -3.25 -9.77
C PRO A 368 -22.89 -3.54 -10.54
N LYS A 369 -22.84 -4.53 -11.43
CA LYS A 369 -23.97 -4.97 -12.28
C LYS A 369 -24.09 -6.49 -12.21
N LEU A 370 -25.32 -7.00 -12.12
CA LEU A 370 -25.62 -8.43 -12.09
C LEU A 370 -26.16 -8.90 -13.45
N TRP A 371 -25.75 -10.09 -13.88
CA TRP A 371 -26.09 -10.64 -15.20
C TRP A 371 -26.63 -12.07 -15.12
N PRO A 372 -27.68 -12.42 -15.90
CA PRO A 372 -28.47 -11.53 -16.77
C PRO A 372 -29.36 -10.57 -15.95
N GLU A 373 -29.47 -9.31 -16.36
CA GLU A 373 -30.10 -8.26 -15.54
C GLU A 373 -31.54 -8.56 -15.15
N LYS A 374 -32.34 -9.04 -16.11
CA LYS A 374 -33.76 -9.39 -15.90
C LYS A 374 -33.98 -10.35 -14.72
N LYS A 375 -32.99 -11.22 -14.44
CA LYS A 375 -33.06 -12.17 -13.33
C LYS A 375 -32.90 -11.48 -11.96
N PHE A 376 -32.26 -10.32 -11.91
CA PHE A 376 -31.79 -9.69 -10.69
C PHE A 376 -32.40 -8.31 -10.42
N GLU A 377 -33.38 -7.85 -11.21
CA GLU A 377 -34.04 -6.54 -11.07
C GLU A 377 -34.66 -6.31 -9.67
N THR A 378 -35.09 -7.39 -9.02
CA THR A 378 -35.73 -7.36 -7.70
C THR A 378 -34.76 -7.59 -6.55
N VAL A 379 -33.47 -7.85 -6.82
CA VAL A 379 -32.47 -8.04 -5.76
C VAL A 379 -32.34 -6.75 -4.97
N ARG A 380 -32.44 -6.88 -3.64
CA ARG A 380 -32.22 -5.80 -2.68
C ARG A 380 -31.18 -6.29 -1.69
N ILE A 381 -30.10 -5.53 -1.50
CA ILE A 381 -29.06 -5.86 -0.53
C ILE A 381 -29.47 -5.24 0.80
N ALA A 382 -29.80 -6.09 1.77
CA ALA A 382 -30.26 -5.62 3.08
C ALA A 382 -29.11 -5.18 4.00
N THR A 383 -27.90 -5.72 3.82
CA THR A 383 -26.80 -5.54 4.78
C THR A 383 -25.44 -5.42 4.10
N LYS A 384 -24.68 -4.40 4.49
CA LYS A 384 -23.25 -4.27 4.14
C LYS A 384 -22.42 -4.93 5.25
N PRO A 385 -21.46 -5.83 4.93
CA PRO A 385 -20.71 -6.58 5.95
C PRO A 385 -19.75 -5.69 6.77
N ARG A 386 -19.40 -4.51 6.25
CA ARG A 386 -18.51 -3.54 6.89
C ARG A 386 -19.15 -2.15 6.88
N ALA A 387 -18.85 -1.37 7.91
CA ALA A 387 -19.30 0.01 8.01
C ALA A 387 -18.74 0.87 6.87
N LEU A 388 -19.52 1.87 6.47
CA LEU A 388 -19.06 2.89 5.52
C LEU A 388 -18.05 3.80 6.20
N VAL A 389 -17.10 4.30 5.40
CA VAL A 389 -16.15 5.31 5.84
C VAL A 389 -16.72 6.68 5.48
N PRO A 390 -16.87 7.62 6.43
CA PRO A 390 -17.30 8.98 6.10
C PRO A 390 -16.39 9.60 5.04
N GLY A 391 -16.98 10.11 3.94
CA GLY A 391 -16.21 10.61 2.80
C GLY A 391 -15.72 9.54 1.82
N SER A 392 -16.14 8.27 1.98
CA SER A 392 -15.77 7.17 1.08
C SER A 392 -14.24 7.05 0.97
N TRP A 393 -13.70 6.93 -0.25
CA TRP A 393 -12.26 6.87 -0.52
C TRP A 393 -11.48 8.11 -0.02
N GLU A 394 -12.10 9.29 0.05
CA GLU A 394 -11.46 10.51 0.57
C GLU A 394 -11.31 10.50 2.10
N GLY A 395 -12.06 9.65 2.79
CA GLY A 395 -11.98 9.48 4.25
C GLY A 395 -10.91 8.49 4.70
N HIS A 396 -10.15 7.90 3.78
CA HIS A 396 -9.25 6.80 4.05
C HIS A 396 -8.13 7.18 5.04
N GLN A 397 -7.47 8.33 4.84
CA GLN A 397 -6.42 8.83 5.73
C GLN A 397 -6.99 9.27 7.07
N GLN A 398 -8.18 9.87 7.09
CA GLN A 398 -8.86 10.30 8.30
C GLN A 398 -9.26 9.07 9.13
N GLN A 399 -9.66 7.97 8.51
CA GLN A 399 -9.89 6.72 9.23
C GLN A 399 -8.62 6.24 9.93
N PHE A 400 -7.46 6.30 9.27
CA PHE A 400 -6.17 5.96 9.89
C PHE A 400 -5.88 6.87 11.08
N VAL A 401 -5.99 8.19 10.91
CA VAL A 401 -5.75 9.18 11.98
C VAL A 401 -6.66 8.92 13.18
N GLN A 402 -7.96 8.72 12.95
CA GLN A 402 -8.91 8.43 14.02
C GLN A 402 -8.65 7.08 14.69
N ALA A 403 -8.19 6.08 13.93
CA ALA A 403 -7.78 4.80 14.49
C ALA A 403 -6.52 4.94 15.35
N CYS A 404 -5.53 5.72 14.93
CA CYS A 404 -4.33 6.04 15.71
C CYS A 404 -4.68 6.64 17.07
N LYS A 405 -5.58 7.62 17.09
CA LYS A 405 -6.02 8.28 18.34
C LYS A 405 -6.78 7.34 19.28
N LYS A 406 -7.48 6.34 18.74
CA LYS A 406 -8.20 5.32 19.52
C LYS A 406 -7.29 4.19 20.01
N GLY A 407 -6.23 3.89 19.25
CA GLY A 407 -5.25 2.86 19.56
C GLY A 407 -5.46 1.53 18.82
N TYR A 408 -4.53 0.61 19.06
CA TYR A 408 -4.48 -0.71 18.42
C TYR A 408 -5.76 -1.53 18.60
N GLY A 409 -6.10 -2.31 17.58
CA GLY A 409 -7.38 -3.04 17.50
C GLY A 409 -8.53 -2.20 16.92
N THR A 410 -8.34 -0.88 16.75
CA THR A 410 -9.31 -0.07 16.02
C THR A 410 -9.30 -0.43 14.54
N TYR A 411 -10.50 -0.61 13.98
CA TYR A 411 -10.70 -0.93 12.57
C TYR A 411 -10.15 0.15 11.63
N THR A 412 -9.32 -0.27 10.68
CA THR A 412 -8.96 0.47 9.47
C THR A 412 -9.37 -0.36 8.24
N SER A 413 -9.69 0.30 7.13
CA SER A 413 -10.19 -0.40 5.94
C SER A 413 -9.14 -1.33 5.33
N SER A 414 -7.86 -1.04 5.53
CA SER A 414 -6.75 -1.79 4.94
C SER A 414 -5.59 -1.97 5.93
N SER A 415 -5.86 -2.51 7.12
CA SER A 415 -4.81 -2.83 8.10
C SER A 415 -3.77 -3.79 7.50
N PHE A 416 -2.56 -3.87 8.07
CA PHE A 416 -1.54 -4.80 7.56
C PHE A 416 -1.91 -6.28 7.73
N GLU A 417 -2.88 -6.60 8.58
CA GLU A 417 -3.48 -7.94 8.65
C GLU A 417 -4.30 -8.29 7.40
N GLU A 418 -4.92 -7.31 6.77
CA GLU A 418 -5.66 -7.46 5.52
C GLU A 418 -4.76 -7.21 4.30
N SER A 419 -4.01 -6.12 4.30
CA SER A 419 -3.23 -5.65 3.16
C SER A 419 -1.95 -6.45 2.95
N GLY A 420 -1.42 -7.11 3.98
CA GLY A 420 -0.27 -8.01 3.86
C GLY A 420 -0.58 -9.22 2.98
N PRO A 421 -1.53 -10.09 3.35
CA PRO A 421 -1.95 -11.21 2.51
C PRO A 421 -2.43 -10.80 1.11
N LEU A 422 -3.13 -9.66 1.00
CA LEU A 422 -3.48 -9.08 -0.31
C LEU A 422 -2.23 -8.77 -1.15
N THR A 423 -1.23 -8.10 -0.56
CA THR A 423 0.02 -7.78 -1.25
C THR A 423 0.79 -9.05 -1.60
N GLU A 424 0.78 -10.08 -0.75
CA GLU A 424 1.38 -11.38 -1.09
C GLU A 424 0.72 -12.00 -2.33
N ILE A 425 -0.61 -11.98 -2.45
CA ILE A 425 -1.32 -12.47 -3.65
C ILE A 425 -0.86 -11.72 -4.91
N VAL A 426 -0.79 -10.40 -4.83
CA VAL A 426 -0.33 -9.55 -5.92
C VAL A 426 1.11 -9.90 -6.32
N LEU A 427 2.01 -9.99 -5.34
CA LEU A 427 3.42 -10.28 -5.58
C LEU A 427 3.70 -11.73 -5.98
N MET A 428 2.81 -12.68 -5.67
CA MET A 428 2.87 -14.04 -6.22
C MET A 428 2.74 -14.05 -7.74
N GLY A 429 1.96 -13.13 -8.32
CA GLY A 429 1.93 -12.95 -9.76
C GLY A 429 3.24 -12.39 -10.32
N ASN A 430 3.89 -11.46 -9.62
CA ASN A 430 5.23 -10.98 -10.00
C ASN A 430 6.28 -12.09 -9.91
N LEU A 431 6.22 -12.93 -8.88
CA LEU A 431 7.07 -14.12 -8.77
C LEU A 431 6.87 -15.05 -9.97
N ALA A 432 5.63 -15.28 -10.38
CA ALA A 432 5.33 -16.11 -11.57
C ALA A 432 5.90 -15.48 -12.84
N VAL A 433 5.70 -14.18 -13.05
CA VAL A 433 6.25 -13.44 -14.20
C VAL A 433 7.78 -13.52 -14.24
N ARG A 434 8.45 -13.28 -13.11
CA ARG A 434 9.92 -13.37 -13.02
C ARG A 434 10.42 -14.79 -13.26
N SER A 435 9.69 -15.80 -12.77
CA SER A 435 9.98 -17.22 -13.04
C SER A 435 9.78 -17.57 -14.52
N TYR A 436 8.71 -17.10 -15.14
CA TYR A 436 8.42 -17.30 -16.57
C TYR A 436 9.51 -16.69 -17.46
N LEU A 437 10.05 -15.54 -17.06
CA LEU A 437 11.13 -14.84 -17.75
C LEU A 437 12.52 -15.40 -17.43
N TYR A 438 12.68 -16.24 -16.40
CA TYR A 438 13.96 -16.85 -16.07
C TYR A 438 14.46 -17.74 -17.22
N ARG A 439 15.73 -17.57 -17.56
CA ARG A 439 16.37 -18.19 -18.72
C ARG A 439 17.69 -18.84 -18.34
N GLU A 440 17.95 -19.98 -18.95
CA GLU A 440 19.24 -20.66 -18.89
C GLU A 440 19.76 -20.88 -20.32
N SER A 441 21.07 -20.72 -20.53
CA SER A 441 21.68 -21.10 -21.81
C SER A 441 21.51 -22.60 -22.04
N LYS A 442 21.21 -22.99 -23.28
CA LYS A 442 21.21 -24.41 -23.65
C LYS A 442 22.62 -24.99 -23.58
N ALA A 443 22.72 -26.29 -23.31
CA ALA A 443 24.00 -27.00 -23.19
C ALA A 443 24.88 -26.93 -24.46
N ASP A 444 24.25 -26.79 -25.63
CA ASP A 444 24.93 -26.63 -26.92
C ASP A 444 25.32 -25.17 -27.23
N GLY A 445 25.03 -24.23 -26.33
CA GLY A 445 25.22 -22.80 -26.51
C GLY A 445 24.26 -22.14 -27.51
N LYS A 446 23.33 -22.89 -28.11
CA LYS A 446 22.44 -22.40 -29.17
C LYS A 446 21.03 -22.14 -28.65
N GLY A 447 20.87 -20.97 -28.04
CA GLY A 447 19.60 -20.45 -27.56
C GLY A 447 19.40 -20.64 -26.05
N VAL A 448 18.16 -20.47 -25.61
CA VAL A 448 17.80 -20.44 -24.19
C VAL A 448 16.68 -21.43 -23.88
N ASN A 449 16.73 -22.00 -22.68
CA ASN A 449 15.64 -22.71 -22.04
C ASN A 449 14.91 -21.75 -21.09
N PHE A 450 13.63 -22.02 -20.84
CA PHE A 450 12.81 -21.27 -19.89
C PHE A 450 12.22 -22.21 -18.85
N PRO A 451 13.03 -22.69 -17.90
CA PRO A 451 12.59 -23.74 -16.97
C PRO A 451 11.46 -23.28 -16.05
N GLY A 452 11.28 -21.97 -15.85
CA GLY A 452 10.17 -21.43 -15.05
C GLY A 452 8.84 -21.26 -15.80
N ARG A 453 8.74 -21.66 -17.08
CA ARG A 453 7.45 -21.68 -17.82
C ARG A 453 6.65 -22.94 -17.47
N GLN A 454 6.14 -22.97 -16.25
CA GLN A 454 5.35 -24.07 -15.70
C GLN A 454 4.41 -23.55 -14.60
N LYS A 455 3.47 -24.39 -14.17
CA LYS A 455 2.67 -24.14 -12.97
C LYS A 455 3.55 -24.23 -11.73
N LEU A 456 3.54 -23.19 -10.91
CA LEU A 456 4.24 -23.14 -9.64
C LEU A 456 3.27 -23.45 -8.49
N ILE A 457 3.63 -24.39 -7.62
CA ILE A 457 2.84 -24.81 -6.46
C ILE A 457 3.31 -24.04 -5.24
N TRP A 458 2.39 -23.34 -4.58
CA TRP A 458 2.68 -22.44 -3.46
C TRP A 458 2.23 -23.03 -2.13
N ASP A 459 3.18 -23.13 -1.20
CA ASP A 459 2.91 -23.32 0.22
C ASP A 459 2.86 -21.94 0.90
N GLY A 460 1.65 -21.38 1.00
CA GLY A 460 1.44 -20.06 1.59
C GLY A 460 1.70 -19.97 3.08
N ALA A 461 1.65 -21.09 3.81
CA ALA A 461 1.99 -21.10 5.23
C ALA A 461 3.49 -20.90 5.42
N ASN A 462 4.31 -21.60 4.62
CA ASN A 462 5.77 -21.56 4.70
C ASN A 462 6.44 -20.56 3.75
N MET A 463 5.65 -19.81 2.96
CA MET A 463 6.12 -18.85 1.95
C MET A 463 7.11 -19.46 0.95
N LYS A 464 6.78 -20.63 0.38
CA LYS A 464 7.70 -21.36 -0.51
C LYS A 464 7.00 -21.95 -1.73
N ILE A 465 7.66 -21.86 -2.89
CA ILE A 465 7.39 -22.67 -4.08
C ILE A 465 8.00 -24.06 -3.88
N THR A 466 7.18 -25.10 -4.01
CA THR A 466 7.57 -26.47 -3.64
C THR A 466 8.08 -27.31 -4.80
N ASN A 467 7.74 -26.95 -6.04
CA ASN A 467 8.06 -27.73 -7.24
C ASN A 467 9.12 -27.10 -8.17
N PHE A 468 9.59 -25.88 -7.87
CA PHE A 468 10.63 -25.21 -8.64
C PHE A 468 11.43 -24.26 -7.73
N ASP A 469 12.54 -24.76 -7.18
CA ASP A 469 13.26 -24.08 -6.08
C ASP A 469 13.84 -22.72 -6.49
N ILE A 470 14.26 -22.58 -7.76
CA ILE A 470 14.77 -21.33 -8.35
C ILE A 470 13.79 -20.16 -8.16
N ALA A 471 12.47 -20.39 -8.21
CA ALA A 471 11.48 -19.33 -8.04
C ALA A 471 11.50 -18.71 -6.62
N ASN A 472 12.02 -19.43 -5.62
CA ASN A 472 12.09 -18.93 -4.24
C ASN A 472 13.03 -17.73 -4.09
N GLN A 473 13.96 -17.51 -5.03
CA GLN A 473 14.78 -16.29 -5.08
C GLN A 473 13.94 -15.00 -5.26
N PHE A 474 12.70 -15.13 -5.74
CA PHE A 474 11.79 -13.99 -5.95
C PHE A 474 10.84 -13.76 -4.77
N VAL A 475 10.90 -14.58 -3.71
CA VAL A 475 10.14 -14.37 -2.46
C VAL A 475 10.75 -13.24 -1.64
N LYS A 476 12.09 -13.09 -1.68
CA LYS A 476 12.86 -12.07 -0.97
C LYS A 476 14.08 -11.68 -1.78
N ARG A 477 14.31 -10.37 -2.00
CA ARG A 477 15.54 -9.87 -2.63
C ARG A 477 16.71 -9.80 -1.65
N GLU A 478 17.92 -9.74 -2.20
CA GLU A 478 19.10 -9.34 -1.46
C GLU A 478 19.20 -7.81 -1.43
N TYR A 479 19.40 -7.24 -0.25
CA TYR A 479 19.66 -5.81 -0.12
C TYR A 479 21.14 -5.54 -0.37
N ARG A 480 21.45 -4.38 -0.94
CA ARG A 480 22.85 -3.95 -1.05
C ARG A 480 23.46 -3.74 0.34
N THR A 481 24.76 -3.97 0.47
CA THR A 481 25.49 -3.80 1.74
C THR A 481 25.22 -2.43 2.38
N GLY A 482 24.90 -2.43 3.68
CA GLY A 482 24.57 -1.23 4.46
C GLY A 482 23.08 -0.93 4.59
N TRP A 483 22.23 -1.76 3.97
CA TRP A 483 20.78 -1.81 4.09
C TRP A 483 20.35 -3.23 4.42
#